data_AF-A0A0C3FKF6-F1
#
_entry.id   AF-A0A0C3FKF6-F1
#
_cell.length_a   1.000
_cell.length_b   1.000
_cell.length_c   1.000
_cell.angle_alpha   90.00
_cell.angle_beta   90.00
_cell.angle_gamma   90.00
#
_symmetry.space_group_name_H-M   'P 1'
#
loop_
_entity.id
_entity.type
_entity.pdbx_description
1 polymer ?
#
loop_
_entity_poly.entity_id
_entity_poly.type
_entity_poly.pdbx_seq_one_letter_code
_entity_poly.pdbx_strand_id
1 'polypeptide(L)'
;MSPCLISSSRIISRRACRHAPSLGVTIVRRPHQTRFINTQPAYPGHIPLNRFENAVLAVGSAVMSLADPRRGDMVAALGETTAGPSLPRLRDIMLDSSEGRKILKDRPKVNSQTVDLRKLAQYPEGTFGRAYITWLERCGVTPDTREPVHYIADPELAYVMQRYRECHDFYHCICSLPVNVESELALKYFEFANLGLPMAALSAAFGHLRLSSKKRNRLFSEYVPWALKCGGSARSLITVYWEERWGQDVEELKAELGIWDPPEAKWSKPLSEAKAAAAKWQQESGPGV
;
A
#
# COMPACT_ATOMS: atom_id res chain seq x y z
N MET A 1 55.42 -63.82 4.18
CA MET A 1 56.12 -64.57 5.25
C MET A 1 55.39 -64.32 6.55
N SER A 2 54.66 -65.32 7.06
CA SER A 2 54.23 -65.43 8.47
C SER A 2 55.46 -65.73 9.37
N PRO A 3 55.39 -65.90 10.72
CA PRO A 3 54.28 -65.86 11.72
C PRO A 3 54.67 -64.98 12.96
N CYS A 4 53.99 -64.84 14.10
CA CYS A 4 53.56 -65.82 15.14
C CYS A 4 52.90 -65.01 16.30
N LEU A 5 51.62 -65.22 16.64
CA LEU A 5 51.05 -65.95 17.81
C LEU A 5 51.40 -65.46 19.23
N ILE A 6 50.35 -65.27 20.05
CA ILE A 6 50.10 -65.67 21.48
C ILE A 6 48.77 -64.97 21.88
N SER A 7 47.60 -65.62 21.96
CA SER A 7 47.03 -66.53 22.98
C SER A 7 46.82 -65.93 24.39
N SER A 8 45.56 -65.67 24.79
CA SER A 8 44.96 -66.21 26.03
C SER A 8 43.50 -65.79 26.29
N SER A 9 42.65 -66.82 26.38
CA SER A 9 41.66 -67.13 27.42
C SER A 9 40.55 -66.14 27.85
N ARG A 10 39.34 -66.62 27.51
CA ARG A 10 37.97 -66.40 28.02
C ARG A 10 37.80 -65.90 29.47
N ILE A 11 36.84 -64.99 29.65
CA ILE A 11 35.91 -64.98 30.80
C ILE A 11 34.49 -64.71 30.29
N ILE A 12 33.57 -65.62 30.59
CA ILE A 12 32.12 -65.48 30.43
C ILE A 12 31.58 -64.80 31.68
N SER A 13 30.80 -63.72 31.54
CA SER A 13 29.92 -63.25 32.63
C SER A 13 28.56 -62.84 32.06
N ARG A 14 27.52 -63.52 32.57
CA ARG A 14 26.09 -63.23 32.34
C ARG A 14 25.64 -62.11 33.28
N ARG A 15 24.77 -61.22 32.78
CA ARG A 15 23.71 -60.40 33.45
C ARG A 15 23.64 -59.03 32.76
N ALA A 16 22.50 -58.38 32.55
CA ALA A 16 21.10 -58.63 32.83
C ALA A 16 20.29 -57.67 31.94
N CYS A 17 19.13 -58.10 31.45
CA CYS A 17 18.15 -57.21 30.83
C CYS A 17 17.77 -56.10 31.82
N ARG A 18 18.08 -54.84 31.50
CA ARG A 18 17.54 -53.68 32.20
C ARG A 18 16.37 -53.14 31.38
N HIS A 19 15.21 -53.09 32.02
CA HIS A 19 14.03 -52.41 31.52
C HIS A 19 14.32 -50.93 31.27
N ALA A 20 13.95 -50.43 30.10
CA ALA A 20 13.92 -48.99 29.82
C ALA A 20 12.69 -48.38 30.51
N PRO A 21 12.81 -47.22 31.18
CA PRO A 21 11.66 -46.53 31.73
C PRO A 21 10.89 -45.82 30.61
N SER A 22 9.56 -45.90 30.64
CA SER A 22 8.71 -45.11 29.76
C SER A 22 8.78 -43.63 30.17
N LEU A 23 9.26 -42.79 29.27
CA LEU A 23 9.15 -41.34 29.43
C LEU A 23 7.69 -40.93 29.16
N GLY A 24 6.94 -40.70 30.22
CA GLY A 24 5.62 -40.08 30.14
C GLY A 24 5.74 -38.68 29.57
N VAL A 25 5.17 -38.45 28.39
CA VAL A 25 5.05 -37.11 27.79
C VAL A 25 3.99 -36.35 28.59
N THR A 26 4.42 -35.53 29.54
CA THR A 26 3.55 -34.54 30.17
C THR A 26 3.27 -33.43 29.17
N ILE A 27 2.10 -33.48 28.53
CA ILE A 27 1.58 -32.37 27.74
C ILE A 27 1.26 -31.23 28.71
N VAL A 28 2.19 -30.28 28.85
CA VAL A 28 1.94 -29.01 29.51
C VAL A 28 0.96 -28.24 28.61
N ARG A 29 -0.33 -28.31 28.95
CA ARG A 29 -1.34 -27.42 28.36
C ARG A 29 -0.97 -25.99 28.73
N ARG A 30 -0.40 -25.23 27.78
CA ARG A 30 -0.25 -23.78 27.91
C ARG A 30 -1.66 -23.21 28.13
N PRO A 31 -1.91 -22.47 29.22
CA PRO A 31 -3.18 -21.79 29.37
C PRO A 31 -3.34 -20.85 28.17
N HIS A 32 -4.47 -20.98 27.49
CA HIS A 32 -4.86 -20.06 26.43
C HIS A 32 -5.05 -18.70 27.10
N GLN A 33 -4.01 -17.87 27.13
CA GLN A 33 -4.13 -16.47 27.51
C GLN A 33 -5.04 -15.84 26.46
N THR A 34 -6.32 -15.71 26.78
CA THR A 34 -7.18 -14.70 26.19
C THR A 34 -6.52 -13.36 26.47
N ARG A 35 -5.74 -12.87 25.50
CA ARG A 35 -5.26 -11.49 25.50
C ARG A 35 -6.50 -10.60 25.61
N PHE A 36 -6.73 -10.01 26.77
CA PHE A 36 -7.63 -8.88 26.89
C PHE A 36 -7.16 -7.85 25.87
N ILE A 37 -8.05 -7.49 24.94
CA ILE A 37 -7.74 -6.52 23.91
C ILE A 37 -7.58 -5.19 24.61
N ASN A 38 -6.43 -4.55 24.41
CA ASN A 38 -6.20 -3.23 24.93
C ASN A 38 -7.21 -2.29 24.25
N THR A 39 -8.21 -1.86 25.00
CA THR A 39 -9.24 -0.92 24.53
C THR A 39 -8.72 0.50 24.42
N GLN A 40 -7.48 0.76 24.86
CA GLN A 40 -6.84 2.06 24.74
C GLN A 40 -6.30 2.27 23.32
N PRO A 41 -6.56 3.45 22.71
CA PRO A 41 -5.93 3.87 21.47
C PRO A 41 -4.39 3.82 21.56
N ALA A 42 -3.72 3.32 20.51
CA ALA A 42 -2.26 3.29 20.45
C ALA A 42 -1.66 4.66 20.07
N TYR A 43 -2.46 5.52 19.45
CA TYR A 43 -2.14 6.90 19.05
C TYR A 43 -3.46 7.68 18.87
N PRO A 44 -3.43 9.04 18.81
CA PRO A 44 -4.63 9.84 18.58
C PRO A 44 -5.37 9.42 17.31
N GLY A 45 -6.67 9.13 17.43
CA GLY A 45 -7.51 8.66 16.32
C GLY A 45 -7.52 7.15 16.08
N HIS A 46 -6.67 6.36 16.76
CA HIS A 46 -6.72 4.91 16.68
C HIS A 46 -7.99 4.33 17.33
N ILE A 47 -8.71 3.50 16.58
CA ILE A 47 -9.89 2.76 17.01
C ILE A 47 -9.49 1.27 17.10
N PRO A 48 -9.27 0.73 18.32
CA PRO A 48 -8.88 -0.66 18.47
C PRO A 48 -10.02 -1.60 18.07
N LEU A 49 -9.73 -2.54 17.17
CA LEU A 49 -10.66 -3.57 16.74
C LEU A 49 -10.17 -4.96 17.14
N ASN A 50 -11.09 -5.81 17.58
CA ASN A 50 -10.84 -7.24 17.66
C ASN A 50 -10.92 -7.91 16.29
N ARG A 51 -10.49 -9.17 16.18
CA ARG A 51 -10.46 -9.90 14.89
C ARG A 51 -11.84 -10.03 14.25
N PHE A 52 -12.89 -10.19 15.06
CA PHE A 52 -14.26 -10.29 14.58
C PHE A 52 -14.79 -8.93 14.11
N GLU A 53 -14.61 -7.86 14.91
CA GLU A 53 -14.98 -6.49 14.54
C GLU A 53 -14.25 -6.05 13.25
N ASN A 54 -12.95 -6.34 13.15
CA ASN A 54 -12.17 -6.07 11.95
C ASN A 54 -12.72 -6.83 10.73
N ALA A 55 -13.07 -8.11 10.87
CA ALA A 55 -13.65 -8.89 9.78
C ALA A 55 -15.04 -8.37 9.36
N VAL A 56 -15.90 -8.02 10.32
CA VAL A 56 -17.22 -7.43 10.04
C VAL A 56 -17.06 -6.10 9.31
N LEU A 57 -16.16 -5.23 9.79
CA LEU A 57 -15.87 -3.95 9.15
C LEU A 57 -15.32 -4.16 7.73
N ALA A 58 -14.37 -5.07 7.54
CA ALA A 58 -13.82 -5.38 6.22
C ALA A 58 -14.90 -5.80 5.23
N VAL A 59 -15.79 -6.72 5.62
CA VAL A 59 -16.89 -7.19 4.76
C VAL A 59 -17.89 -6.07 4.50
N GLY A 60 -18.31 -5.34 5.52
CA GLY A 60 -19.25 -4.23 5.39
C GLY A 60 -18.70 -3.12 4.47
N SER A 61 -17.44 -2.72 4.69
CA SER A 61 -16.75 -1.74 3.86
C SER A 61 -16.54 -2.21 2.42
N ALA A 62 -16.27 -3.51 2.19
CA ALA A 62 -16.19 -4.06 0.84
C ALA A 62 -17.53 -3.95 0.10
N VAL A 63 -18.62 -4.37 0.73
CA VAL A 63 -19.97 -4.29 0.15
C VAL A 63 -20.36 -2.84 -0.12
N MET A 64 -20.14 -1.94 0.84
CA MET A 64 -20.50 -0.53 0.70
C MET A 64 -19.65 0.17 -0.38
N SER A 65 -18.35 -0.08 -0.43
CA SER A 65 -17.47 0.49 -1.48
C SER A 65 -17.82 -0.03 -2.87
N LEU A 66 -18.21 -1.31 -2.97
CA LEU A 66 -18.71 -1.91 -4.21
C LEU A 66 -20.11 -1.40 -4.59
N ALA A 67 -20.91 -0.89 -3.66
CA ALA A 67 -22.21 -0.30 -3.94
C ALA A 67 -22.10 1.20 -4.28
N ASP A 68 -21.25 1.93 -3.56
CA ASP A 68 -20.98 3.36 -3.76
C ASP A 68 -19.48 3.68 -3.60
N PRO A 69 -18.72 3.85 -4.71
CA PRO A 69 -17.29 4.14 -4.67
C PRO A 69 -17.00 5.57 -4.23
N ARG A 70 -18.02 6.44 -4.13
CA ARG A 70 -17.85 7.80 -3.61
C ARG A 70 -17.69 7.81 -2.09
N ARG A 71 -17.98 6.70 -1.42
CA ARG A 71 -17.70 6.46 0.00
C ARG A 71 -16.22 6.18 0.23
N GLY A 72 -15.41 7.24 0.12
CA GLY A 72 -13.96 7.17 0.34
C GLY A 72 -13.59 6.65 1.73
N ASP A 73 -14.44 6.91 2.73
CA ASP A 73 -14.35 6.37 4.10
C ASP A 73 -14.43 4.84 4.13
N MET A 74 -15.30 4.23 3.32
CA MET A 74 -15.44 2.77 3.24
C MET A 74 -14.25 2.15 2.48
N VAL A 75 -13.73 2.83 1.46
CA VAL A 75 -12.52 2.38 0.76
C VAL A 75 -11.30 2.44 1.70
N ALA A 76 -11.20 3.49 2.51
CA ALA A 76 -10.18 3.66 3.53
C ALA A 76 -10.24 2.55 4.59
N ALA A 77 -11.42 2.31 5.16
CA ALA A 77 -11.65 1.25 6.14
C ALA A 77 -11.36 -0.15 5.57
N LEU A 78 -11.77 -0.42 4.31
CA LEU A 78 -11.43 -1.68 3.63
C LEU A 78 -9.92 -1.82 3.46
N GLY A 79 -9.23 -0.75 3.08
CA GLY A 79 -7.77 -0.71 2.99
C GLY A 79 -7.10 -1.12 4.30
N GLU A 80 -7.49 -0.48 5.41
CA GLU A 80 -6.86 -0.72 6.71
C GLU A 80 -7.15 -2.11 7.27
N THR A 81 -8.40 -2.56 7.18
CA THR A 81 -8.83 -3.86 7.73
C THR A 81 -8.26 -5.04 6.96
N THR A 82 -7.87 -4.86 5.69
CA THR A 82 -7.29 -5.92 4.87
C THR A 82 -5.77 -5.86 4.75
N ALA A 83 -5.12 -4.74 5.09
CA ALA A 83 -3.69 -4.54 4.86
C ALA A 83 -2.74 -5.29 5.82
N GLY A 84 -3.27 -5.91 6.89
CA GLY A 84 -2.50 -6.46 8.01
C GLY A 84 -1.18 -7.16 7.65
N PRO A 85 -1.18 -8.21 6.81
CA PRO A 85 0.06 -8.91 6.44
C PRO A 85 0.98 -8.15 5.47
N SER A 86 0.44 -7.20 4.68
CA SER A 86 1.19 -6.48 3.66
C SER A 86 1.97 -5.29 4.22
N LEU A 87 1.50 -4.65 5.30
CA LEU A 87 2.16 -3.48 5.87
C LEU A 87 3.55 -3.76 6.46
N PRO A 88 3.78 -4.86 7.22
CA PRO A 88 5.13 -5.20 7.67
C PRO A 88 6.10 -5.38 6.49
N ARG A 89 5.66 -6.05 5.41
CA ARG A 89 6.47 -6.21 4.20
C ARG A 89 6.82 -4.86 3.57
N LEU A 90 5.85 -3.94 3.45
CA LEU A 90 6.09 -2.61 2.89
C LEU A 90 7.05 -1.80 3.76
N ARG A 91 6.88 -1.84 5.09
CA ARG A 91 7.82 -1.23 6.03
C ARG A 91 9.22 -1.80 5.86
N ASP A 92 9.37 -3.12 5.76
CA ASP A 92 10.69 -3.75 5.62
C ASP A 92 11.37 -3.33 4.31
N ILE A 93 10.61 -3.24 3.21
CA ILE A 93 11.09 -2.66 1.94
C ILE A 93 11.57 -1.20 2.11
N MET A 94 10.86 -0.39 2.91
CA MET A 94 11.30 0.96 3.23
C MET A 94 12.57 0.97 4.07
N LEU A 95 12.68 0.07 5.06
CA LEU A 95 13.85 -0.06 5.92
C LEU A 95 15.11 -0.51 5.16
N ASP A 96 14.96 -1.25 4.07
CA ASP A 96 16.08 -1.66 3.21
C ASP A 96 16.59 -0.50 2.32
N SER A 97 15.74 0.49 2.03
CA SER A 97 16.10 1.68 1.24
C SER A 97 16.62 2.83 2.12
N SER A 98 17.68 3.53 1.69
CA SER A 98 18.14 4.76 2.38
C SER A 98 17.07 5.85 2.39
N GLU A 99 16.38 6.02 1.26
CA GLU A 99 15.27 6.97 1.10
C GLU A 99 14.05 6.53 1.93
N GLY A 100 13.72 5.24 1.93
CA GLY A 100 12.64 4.69 2.75
C GLY A 100 12.88 4.86 4.26
N ARG A 101 14.10 4.64 4.75
CA ARG A 101 14.47 4.91 6.15
C ARG A 101 14.30 6.38 6.52
N LYS A 102 14.67 7.29 5.62
CA LYS A 102 14.50 8.74 5.81
C LYS A 102 13.01 9.09 5.93
N ILE A 103 12.16 8.53 5.07
CA ILE A 103 10.71 8.70 5.13
C ILE A 103 10.13 8.19 6.46
N LEU A 104 10.51 6.98 6.91
CA LEU A 104 10.01 6.41 8.17
C LEU A 104 10.41 7.26 9.40
N LYS A 105 11.55 7.93 9.33
CA LYS A 105 12.04 8.86 10.34
C LYS A 105 11.31 10.20 10.30
N ASP A 106 11.29 10.85 9.14
CA ASP A 106 10.81 12.23 8.97
C ASP A 106 9.28 12.29 8.97
N ARG A 107 8.63 11.19 8.62
CA ARG A 107 7.18 11.01 8.54
C ARG A 107 6.46 12.14 7.78
N PRO A 108 6.91 12.51 6.56
CA PRO A 108 6.26 13.55 5.78
C PRO A 108 4.79 13.23 5.54
N LYS A 109 3.99 14.30 5.53
CA LYS A 109 2.55 14.32 5.29
C LYS A 109 2.27 15.05 3.98
N VAL A 110 1.27 14.59 3.23
CA VAL A 110 0.84 15.26 1.98
C VAL A 110 -0.57 15.81 2.16
N ASN A 111 -0.66 17.13 2.33
CA ASN A 111 -1.88 17.92 2.32
C ASN A 111 -1.54 19.39 2.01
N SER A 112 -2.54 20.25 1.83
CA SER A 112 -2.33 21.66 1.51
C SER A 112 -1.65 22.48 2.62
N GLN A 113 -1.59 21.96 3.85
CA GLN A 113 -0.88 22.60 4.95
C GLN A 113 0.63 22.29 4.95
N THR A 114 1.03 21.17 4.36
CA THR A 114 2.43 20.71 4.35
C THR A 114 3.10 20.84 2.98
N VAL A 115 2.32 20.86 1.90
CA VAL A 115 2.79 21.03 0.53
C VAL A 115 2.35 22.39 0.00
N ASP A 116 3.31 23.26 -0.30
CA ASP A 116 3.04 24.55 -0.94
C ASP A 116 2.70 24.36 -2.41
N LEU A 117 1.42 24.14 -2.67
CA LEU A 117 0.87 23.95 -4.01
C LEU A 117 1.07 25.19 -4.91
N ARG A 118 1.18 26.41 -4.36
CA ARG A 118 1.47 27.61 -5.15
C ARG A 118 2.91 27.58 -5.66
N LYS A 119 3.84 27.16 -4.80
CA LYS A 119 5.23 26.91 -5.20
C LYS A 119 5.30 25.78 -6.24
N LEU A 120 4.55 24.69 -6.08
CA LEU A 120 4.48 23.64 -7.10
C LEU A 120 4.00 24.20 -8.45
N ALA A 121 3.01 25.09 -8.42
CA ALA A 121 2.48 25.80 -9.59
C ALA A 121 3.43 26.87 -10.15
N GLN A 122 4.66 26.99 -9.66
CA GLN A 122 5.71 27.84 -10.24
C GLN A 122 6.85 27.03 -10.86
N TYR A 123 6.90 25.71 -10.66
CA TYR A 123 7.93 24.89 -11.30
C TYR A 123 7.78 24.89 -12.83
N PRO A 124 8.88 24.69 -13.58
CA PRO A 124 8.84 24.58 -15.04
C PRO A 124 7.92 23.46 -15.53
N GLU A 125 7.39 23.63 -16.75
CA GLU A 125 6.67 22.56 -17.45
C GLU A 125 7.59 21.35 -17.67
N GLY A 126 7.04 20.14 -17.56
CA GLY A 126 7.80 18.88 -17.58
C GLY A 126 8.28 18.40 -16.19
N THR A 127 8.31 19.25 -15.17
CA THR A 127 8.66 18.81 -13.80
C THR A 127 7.50 18.14 -13.06
N PHE A 128 7.83 17.27 -12.09
CA PHE A 128 6.83 16.52 -11.33
C PHE A 128 5.87 17.42 -10.54
N GLY A 129 6.38 18.48 -9.91
CA GLY A 129 5.56 19.45 -9.16
C GLY A 129 4.57 20.17 -10.05
N ARG A 130 4.99 20.60 -11.25
CA ARG A 130 4.08 21.19 -12.24
C ARG A 130 3.05 20.18 -12.72
N ALA A 131 3.47 18.95 -13.05
CA ALA A 131 2.59 17.89 -13.52
C ALA A 131 1.51 17.55 -12.48
N TYR A 132 1.87 17.52 -11.20
CA TYR A 132 0.93 17.27 -10.11
C TYR A 132 -0.14 18.35 -9.99
N ILE A 133 0.21 19.63 -10.07
CA ILE A 133 -0.78 20.73 -10.07
C ILE A 133 -1.70 20.62 -11.28
N THR A 134 -1.15 20.44 -12.49
CA THR A 134 -1.96 20.27 -13.70
C THR A 134 -2.92 19.09 -13.58
N TRP A 135 -2.46 17.99 -12.96
CA TRP A 135 -3.28 16.81 -12.71
C TRP A 135 -4.42 17.09 -11.71
N LEU A 136 -4.13 17.74 -10.57
CA LEU A 136 -5.13 18.13 -9.58
C LEU A 136 -6.21 19.01 -10.20
N GLU A 137 -5.82 20.04 -10.97
CA GLU A 137 -6.76 20.95 -11.64
C GLU A 137 -7.62 20.22 -12.68
N ARG A 138 -7.01 19.34 -13.48
CA ARG A 138 -7.70 18.59 -14.53
C ARG A 138 -8.69 17.58 -13.96
N CYS A 139 -8.34 16.94 -12.84
CA CYS A 139 -9.19 15.97 -12.14
C CYS A 139 -10.20 16.64 -11.20
N GLY A 140 -9.95 17.87 -10.76
CA GLY A 140 -10.81 18.59 -9.82
C GLY A 140 -10.75 18.05 -8.41
N VAL A 141 -9.58 17.60 -7.98
CA VAL A 141 -9.36 16.99 -6.67
C VAL A 141 -8.34 17.80 -5.87
N THR A 142 -8.27 17.54 -4.56
CA THR A 142 -7.31 18.15 -3.63
C THR A 142 -6.65 17.05 -2.79
N PRO A 143 -5.37 17.22 -2.39
CA PRO A 143 -4.70 16.31 -1.47
C PRO A 143 -5.39 16.21 -0.09
N ASP A 144 -6.27 17.14 0.25
CA ASP A 144 -6.91 17.24 1.58
C ASP A 144 -8.04 16.23 1.81
N THR A 145 -8.43 15.47 0.79
CA THR A 145 -9.57 14.53 0.85
C THR A 145 -9.22 13.17 1.43
N ARG A 146 -7.95 12.95 1.82
CA ARG A 146 -7.44 11.65 2.27
C ARG A 146 -7.77 11.43 3.76
N GLU A 147 -8.61 10.45 4.03
CA GLU A 147 -8.98 10.08 5.40
C GLU A 147 -7.75 9.72 6.26
N PRO A 148 -7.75 10.01 7.57
CA PRO A 148 -6.77 9.47 8.50
C PRO A 148 -6.90 7.94 8.68
N VAL A 149 -5.80 7.30 9.09
CA VAL A 149 -5.79 5.87 9.47
C VAL A 149 -6.29 5.70 10.90
N HIS A 150 -7.19 4.74 11.11
CA HIS A 150 -7.89 4.51 12.36
C HIS A 150 -7.71 3.09 12.93
N TYR A 151 -7.69 2.05 12.08
CA TYR A 151 -7.90 0.66 12.48
C TYR A 151 -6.61 -0.18 12.51
N ILE A 152 -5.44 0.46 12.40
CA ILE A 152 -4.13 -0.20 12.46
C ILE A 152 -3.47 0.11 13.80
N ALA A 153 -3.21 -0.93 14.60
CA ALA A 153 -2.74 -0.78 15.98
C ALA A 153 -1.27 -0.37 16.12
N ASP A 154 -0.42 -0.75 15.17
CA ASP A 154 0.99 -0.37 15.19
C ASP A 154 1.15 1.04 14.60
N PRO A 155 1.68 2.04 15.35
CA PRO A 155 1.80 3.42 14.87
C PRO A 155 2.73 3.62 13.66
N GLU A 156 3.70 2.73 13.47
CA GLU A 156 4.57 2.78 12.29
C GLU A 156 3.87 2.20 11.06
N LEU A 157 3.19 1.05 11.20
CA LEU A 157 2.39 0.49 10.12
C LEU A 157 1.21 1.38 9.74
N ALA A 158 0.62 2.07 10.72
CA ALA A 158 -0.41 3.08 10.48
C ALA A 158 0.14 4.22 9.62
N TYR A 159 1.38 4.66 9.89
CA TYR A 159 2.04 5.65 9.05
C TYR A 159 2.33 5.13 7.64
N VAL A 160 2.80 3.88 7.49
CA VAL A 160 3.02 3.28 6.16
C VAL A 160 1.73 3.25 5.34
N MET A 161 0.61 2.87 5.95
CA MET A 161 -0.71 2.89 5.30
C MET A 161 -1.15 4.31 4.95
N GLN A 162 -0.94 5.26 5.85
CA GLN A 162 -1.27 6.66 5.63
C GLN A 162 -0.44 7.27 4.49
N ARG A 163 0.87 6.98 4.43
CA ARG A 163 1.73 7.44 3.33
C ARG A 163 1.26 6.86 2.00
N TYR A 164 0.95 5.57 1.93
CA TYR A 164 0.35 4.98 0.74
C TYR A 164 -0.89 5.75 0.28
N ARG A 165 -1.81 6.04 1.21
CA ARG A 165 -3.07 6.74 0.93
C ARG A 165 -2.84 8.16 0.43
N GLU A 166 -1.94 8.90 1.08
CA GLU A 166 -1.59 10.28 0.75
C GLU A 166 -0.82 10.39 -0.58
N CYS A 167 0.01 9.40 -0.92
CA CYS A 167 0.75 9.36 -2.19
C CYS A 167 -0.04 8.79 -3.36
N HIS A 168 -1.26 8.29 -3.16
CA HIS A 168 -2.04 7.65 -4.22
C HIS A 168 -2.24 8.56 -5.45
N ASP A 169 -2.46 9.86 -5.23
CA ASP A 169 -2.60 10.84 -6.32
C ASP A 169 -1.30 11.04 -7.10
N PHE A 170 -0.14 10.84 -6.47
CA PHE A 170 1.15 10.86 -7.17
C PHE A 170 1.26 9.70 -8.14
N TYR A 171 0.70 8.54 -7.81
CA TYR A 171 0.72 7.37 -8.69
C TYR A 171 -0.17 7.57 -9.92
N HIS A 172 -1.32 8.23 -9.75
CA HIS A 172 -2.13 8.70 -10.88
C HIS A 172 -1.36 9.71 -11.73
N CYS A 173 -0.76 10.70 -11.09
CA CYS A 173 -0.02 11.77 -11.77
C CYS A 173 1.16 11.23 -12.59
N ILE A 174 2.05 10.43 -11.99
CA ILE A 174 3.24 9.91 -12.67
C ILE A 174 2.87 8.97 -13.83
N CYS A 175 1.75 8.26 -13.72
CA CYS A 175 1.23 7.41 -14.79
C CYS A 175 0.31 8.15 -15.77
N SER A 176 0.06 9.46 -15.60
CA SER A 176 -0.89 10.24 -16.42
C SER A 176 -2.30 9.62 -16.50
N LEU A 177 -2.79 9.07 -15.39
CA LEU A 177 -4.12 8.43 -15.30
C LEU A 177 -5.14 9.38 -14.64
N PRO A 178 -6.34 9.56 -15.21
CA PRO A 178 -7.44 10.29 -14.57
C PRO A 178 -8.15 9.45 -13.51
N VAL A 179 -8.98 10.10 -12.68
CA VAL A 179 -9.81 9.47 -11.63
C VAL A 179 -11.14 8.85 -12.13
N ASN A 180 -11.15 8.29 -13.35
CA ASN A 180 -12.32 7.58 -13.86
C ASN A 180 -12.23 6.07 -13.52
N VAL A 181 -13.36 5.34 -13.51
CA VAL A 181 -13.40 3.93 -13.09
C VAL A 181 -12.42 3.02 -13.87
N GLU A 182 -12.20 3.23 -15.17
CA GLU A 182 -11.26 2.41 -15.96
C GLU A 182 -9.81 2.64 -15.50
N SER A 183 -9.44 3.91 -15.32
CA SER A 183 -8.10 4.33 -14.88
C SER A 183 -7.82 4.02 -13.41
N GLU A 184 -8.82 4.15 -12.53
CA GLU A 184 -8.74 3.68 -11.14
C GLU A 184 -8.44 2.18 -11.08
N LEU A 185 -9.12 1.37 -11.90
CA LEU A 185 -8.85 -0.07 -11.93
C LEU A 185 -7.47 -0.38 -12.48
N ALA A 186 -7.05 0.28 -13.57
CA ALA A 186 -5.70 0.14 -14.09
C ALA A 186 -4.64 0.45 -13.01
N LEU A 187 -4.83 1.53 -12.24
CA LEU A 187 -3.93 1.88 -11.15
C LEU A 187 -3.99 0.86 -10.00
N LYS A 188 -5.16 0.30 -9.66
CA LYS A 188 -5.26 -0.75 -8.63
C LYS A 188 -4.48 -2.02 -9.01
N TYR A 189 -4.48 -2.41 -10.28
CA TYR A 189 -3.60 -3.50 -10.75
C TYR A 189 -2.12 -3.15 -10.59
N PHE A 190 -1.74 -1.90 -10.90
CA PHE A 190 -0.37 -1.42 -10.75
C PHE A 190 0.05 -1.41 -9.27
N GLU A 191 -0.79 -0.85 -8.38
CA GLU A 191 -0.58 -0.81 -6.95
C GLU A 191 -0.50 -2.21 -6.35
N PHE A 192 -1.32 -3.15 -6.82
CA PHE A 192 -1.22 -4.54 -6.38
C PHE A 192 0.13 -5.14 -6.77
N ALA A 193 0.60 -4.92 -8.00
CA ALA A 193 1.89 -5.42 -8.45
C ALA A 193 3.08 -4.76 -7.72
N ASN A 194 3.01 -3.44 -7.46
CA ASN A 194 4.10 -2.67 -6.88
C ASN A 194 4.14 -2.71 -5.33
N LEU A 195 2.97 -2.79 -4.69
CA LEU A 195 2.82 -2.62 -3.24
C LEU A 195 2.21 -3.86 -2.54
N GLY A 196 1.56 -4.76 -3.28
CA GLY A 196 0.98 -5.98 -2.71
C GLY A 196 -0.17 -5.73 -1.72
N LEU A 197 -0.89 -4.61 -1.86
CA LEU A 197 -2.00 -4.27 -0.98
C LEU A 197 -3.25 -5.10 -1.31
N PRO A 198 -3.87 -5.80 -0.33
CA PRO A 198 -5.01 -6.68 -0.61
C PRO A 198 -6.26 -5.94 -1.10
N MET A 199 -6.52 -4.72 -0.61
CA MET A 199 -7.61 -3.90 -1.12
C MET A 199 -7.47 -3.62 -2.62
N ALA A 200 -6.25 -3.37 -3.11
CA ALA A 200 -6.02 -3.16 -4.53
C ALA A 200 -6.37 -4.42 -5.35
N ALA A 201 -6.04 -5.61 -4.85
CA ALA A 201 -6.46 -6.89 -5.46
C ALA A 201 -7.99 -7.07 -5.45
N LEU A 202 -8.66 -6.73 -4.35
CA LEU A 202 -10.12 -6.79 -4.25
C LEU A 202 -10.79 -5.82 -5.25
N SER A 203 -10.31 -4.57 -5.33
CA SER A 203 -10.79 -3.61 -6.31
C SER A 203 -10.57 -4.10 -7.74
N ALA A 204 -9.41 -4.66 -8.05
CA ALA A 204 -9.09 -5.24 -9.35
C ALA A 204 -10.04 -6.41 -9.69
N ALA A 205 -10.27 -7.32 -8.73
CA ALA A 205 -11.09 -8.51 -8.91
C ALA A 205 -12.58 -8.20 -9.10
N PHE A 206 -13.12 -7.14 -8.49
CA PHE A 206 -14.57 -6.90 -8.47
C PHE A 206 -15.02 -5.58 -9.10
N GLY A 207 -14.14 -4.57 -9.18
CA GLY A 207 -14.54 -3.24 -9.65
C GLY A 207 -14.84 -3.17 -11.15
N HIS A 208 -14.30 -4.10 -11.95
CA HIS A 208 -14.56 -4.18 -13.39
C HIS A 208 -16.01 -4.56 -13.74
N LEU A 209 -16.79 -5.08 -12.79
CA LEU A 209 -18.21 -5.44 -12.98
C LEU A 209 -19.09 -4.26 -13.35
N ARG A 210 -18.61 -3.03 -13.12
CA ARG A 210 -19.31 -1.77 -13.42
C ARG A 210 -18.93 -1.16 -14.77
N LEU A 211 -17.98 -1.78 -15.48
CA LEU A 211 -17.55 -1.31 -16.78
C LEU A 211 -18.45 -1.86 -17.90
N SER A 212 -18.64 -1.06 -18.94
CA SER A 212 -19.21 -1.57 -20.19
C SER A 212 -18.29 -2.62 -20.81
N SER A 213 -18.83 -3.51 -21.64
CA SER A 213 -18.04 -4.57 -22.30
C SER A 213 -16.82 -4.02 -23.05
N LYS A 214 -16.94 -2.85 -23.69
CA LYS A 214 -15.82 -2.19 -24.40
C LYS A 214 -14.70 -1.74 -23.44
N LYS A 215 -15.06 -1.07 -22.34
CA LYS A 215 -14.08 -0.63 -21.33
C LYS A 215 -13.44 -1.82 -20.61
N ARG A 216 -14.24 -2.83 -20.28
CA ARG A 216 -13.75 -4.08 -19.67
C ARG A 216 -12.77 -4.81 -20.59
N ASN A 217 -13.09 -4.93 -21.88
CA ASN A 217 -12.16 -5.52 -22.85
C ASN A 217 -10.83 -4.77 -22.87
N ARG A 218 -10.89 -3.44 -22.99
CA ARG A 218 -9.70 -2.57 -22.99
C ARG A 218 -8.88 -2.70 -21.70
N LEU A 219 -9.55 -2.70 -20.54
CA LEU A 219 -8.91 -2.90 -19.24
C LEU A 219 -8.06 -4.18 -19.26
N PHE A 220 -8.63 -5.31 -19.66
CA PHE A 220 -7.92 -6.60 -19.63
C PHE A 220 -6.95 -6.81 -20.79
N SER A 221 -7.17 -6.21 -21.96
CA SER A 221 -6.30 -6.38 -23.13
C SER A 221 -5.10 -5.44 -23.15
N GLU A 222 -5.23 -4.24 -22.56
CA GLU A 222 -4.21 -3.19 -22.64
C GLU A 222 -3.67 -2.82 -21.24
N TYR A 223 -4.54 -2.38 -20.34
CA TYR A 223 -4.11 -1.81 -19.05
C TYR A 223 -3.60 -2.85 -18.07
N VAL A 224 -4.26 -4.00 -17.91
CA VAL A 224 -3.84 -5.03 -16.94
C VAL A 224 -2.45 -5.59 -17.28
N PRO A 225 -2.14 -5.96 -18.54
CA PRO A 225 -0.79 -6.37 -18.91
C PRO A 225 0.26 -5.30 -18.62
N TRP A 226 -0.04 -4.03 -18.93
CA TRP A 226 0.84 -2.91 -18.60
C TRP A 226 1.03 -2.79 -17.08
N ALA A 227 -0.05 -2.75 -16.32
CA ALA A 227 -0.05 -2.49 -14.89
C ALA A 227 0.72 -3.55 -14.10
N LEU A 228 0.53 -4.82 -14.45
CA LEU A 228 1.23 -5.93 -13.81
C LEU A 228 2.73 -5.93 -14.15
N LYS A 229 3.08 -5.65 -15.42
CA LYS A 229 4.48 -5.63 -15.86
C LYS A 229 5.21 -4.40 -15.30
N CYS A 230 4.65 -3.22 -15.48
CA CYS A 230 5.21 -1.93 -15.05
C CYS A 230 5.28 -1.86 -13.53
N GLY A 231 4.17 -2.09 -12.84
CA GLY A 231 4.12 -2.05 -11.38
C GLY A 231 5.02 -3.10 -10.72
N GLY A 232 5.12 -4.29 -11.31
CA GLY A 232 5.94 -5.38 -10.79
C GLY A 232 7.44 -5.22 -11.00
N SER A 233 7.88 -4.45 -12.01
CA SER A 233 9.30 -4.17 -12.26
C SER A 233 9.77 -2.82 -11.73
N ALA A 234 8.86 -1.86 -11.56
CA ALA A 234 9.19 -0.54 -11.04
C ALA A 234 9.71 -0.64 -9.61
N ARG A 235 10.53 0.35 -9.22
CA ARG A 235 10.89 0.57 -7.81
C ARG A 235 9.61 0.64 -6.98
N SER A 236 9.64 0.06 -5.77
CA SER A 236 8.48 0.15 -4.88
C SER A 236 8.22 1.61 -4.49
N LEU A 237 7.08 2.15 -4.91
CA LEU A 237 6.77 3.57 -4.81
C LEU A 237 6.58 4.06 -3.37
N ILE A 238 6.36 3.14 -2.43
CA ILE A 238 6.33 3.46 -1.00
C ILE A 238 7.68 4.01 -0.51
N THR A 239 8.78 3.70 -1.21
CA THR A 239 10.14 4.12 -0.86
C THR A 239 10.57 5.45 -1.47
N VAL A 240 9.71 6.09 -2.27
CA VAL A 240 10.02 7.32 -2.99
C VAL A 240 9.68 8.53 -2.12
N TYR A 241 10.63 9.44 -1.93
CA TYR A 241 10.46 10.68 -1.18
C TYR A 241 9.98 11.79 -2.11
N TRP A 242 8.74 11.66 -2.58
CA TRP A 242 8.10 12.55 -3.56
C TRP A 242 8.27 14.04 -3.26
N GLU A 243 8.20 14.40 -1.97
CA GLU A 243 8.29 15.76 -1.47
C GLU A 243 9.67 16.41 -1.73
N GLU A 244 10.70 15.62 -2.02
CA GLU A 244 12.04 16.09 -2.41
C GLU A 244 12.25 16.12 -3.93
N ARG A 245 11.28 15.63 -4.72
CA ARG A 245 11.40 15.43 -6.17
C ARG A 245 10.57 16.40 -7.02
N TRP A 246 9.96 17.43 -6.44
CA TRP A 246 9.08 18.35 -7.16
C TRP A 246 9.71 19.00 -8.40
N GLY A 247 11.01 19.31 -8.34
CA GLY A 247 11.73 19.93 -9.46
C GLY A 247 12.31 18.95 -10.47
N GLN A 248 12.19 17.65 -10.26
CA GLN A 248 12.72 16.63 -11.15
C GLN A 248 11.86 16.56 -12.42
N ASP A 249 12.51 16.39 -13.57
CA ASP A 249 11.81 16.12 -14.83
C ASP A 249 11.03 14.80 -14.73
N VAL A 250 9.80 14.79 -15.24
CA VAL A 250 8.89 13.65 -15.13
C VAL A 250 9.42 12.43 -15.88
N GLU A 251 10.04 12.60 -17.04
CA GLU A 251 10.56 11.49 -17.83
C GLU A 251 11.83 10.92 -17.21
N GLU A 252 12.69 11.79 -16.66
CA GLU A 252 13.83 11.35 -15.84
C GLU A 252 13.37 10.58 -14.59
N LEU A 253 12.34 11.07 -13.90
CA LEU A 253 11.79 10.41 -12.72
C LEU A 253 11.15 9.05 -13.08
N LYS A 254 10.40 8.96 -14.18
CA LYS A 254 9.86 7.69 -14.69
C LYS A 254 10.99 6.71 -15.00
N ALA A 255 12.04 7.15 -15.69
CA ALA A 255 13.20 6.32 -16.00
C ALA A 255 13.93 5.83 -14.74
N GLU A 256 14.16 6.70 -13.74
CA GLU A 256 14.75 6.35 -12.44
C GLU A 256 13.92 5.29 -11.71
N LEU A 257 12.58 5.44 -11.74
CA LEU A 257 11.66 4.55 -11.04
C LEU A 257 11.32 3.27 -11.82
N GLY A 258 11.73 3.16 -13.09
CA GLY A 258 11.36 2.04 -13.96
C GLY A 258 9.88 2.04 -14.34
N ILE A 259 9.25 3.22 -14.42
CA ILE A 259 7.87 3.41 -14.85
C ILE A 259 7.86 3.77 -16.33
N TRP A 260 6.99 3.13 -17.11
CA TRP A 260 6.68 3.54 -18.48
C TRP A 260 5.19 3.81 -18.63
N ASP A 261 4.84 4.60 -19.65
CA ASP A 261 3.48 5.09 -19.82
C ASP A 261 2.44 3.98 -20.03
N PRO A 262 1.24 4.11 -19.44
CA PRO A 262 0.12 3.25 -19.73
C PRO A 262 -0.43 3.50 -21.15
N PRO A 263 -1.33 2.62 -21.63
CA PRO A 263 -2.21 2.95 -22.73
C PRO A 263 -2.88 4.33 -22.52
N GLU A 264 -2.99 5.12 -23.59
CA GLU A 264 -3.45 6.51 -23.50
C GLU A 264 -4.82 6.63 -22.83
N ALA A 265 -4.89 7.35 -21.71
CA ALA A 265 -6.13 7.49 -20.96
C ALA A 265 -7.13 8.41 -21.65
N LYS A 266 -8.42 8.06 -21.53
CA LYS A 266 -9.50 8.93 -22.00
C LYS A 266 -9.88 9.91 -20.90
N TRP A 267 -9.59 11.18 -21.15
CA TRP A 267 -9.92 12.26 -20.24
C TRP A 267 -11.37 12.72 -20.45
N SER A 268 -12.17 12.66 -19.40
CA SER A 268 -13.50 13.28 -19.40
C SER A 268 -13.36 14.80 -19.43
N LYS A 269 -14.41 15.49 -19.91
CA LYS A 269 -14.52 16.94 -19.69
C LYS A 269 -14.43 17.20 -18.18
N PRO A 270 -13.73 18.25 -17.73
CA PRO A 270 -13.68 18.60 -16.32
C PRO A 270 -15.10 18.73 -15.78
N LEU A 271 -15.38 18.09 -14.64
CA LEU A 271 -16.68 18.23 -13.97
C LEU A 271 -16.90 19.73 -13.64
N SER A 272 -18.14 20.22 -13.69
CA SER A 272 -18.44 21.61 -13.31
C SER A 272 -17.98 21.91 -11.88
N GLU A 273 -18.11 20.92 -10.99
CA GLU A 273 -17.63 20.96 -9.61
C GLU A 273 -16.10 20.97 -9.53
N ALA A 274 -15.41 20.21 -10.39
CA ALA A 274 -13.95 20.25 -10.52
C ALA A 274 -13.46 21.65 -10.92
N LYS A 275 -14.14 22.28 -11.87
CA LYS A 275 -13.87 23.67 -12.27
C LYS A 275 -14.17 24.66 -11.14
N ALA A 276 -15.27 24.46 -10.40
CA ALA A 276 -15.63 25.33 -9.28
C ALA A 276 -14.64 25.19 -8.11
N ALA A 277 -14.19 23.98 -7.81
CA ALA A 277 -13.17 23.71 -6.79
C ALA A 277 -11.82 24.30 -7.19
N ALA A 278 -11.36 24.09 -8.44
CA ALA A 278 -10.14 24.70 -8.95
C ALA A 278 -10.22 26.25 -8.96
N ALA A 279 -11.36 26.83 -9.35
CA ALA A 279 -11.56 28.27 -9.34
C ALA A 279 -11.61 28.86 -7.92
N LYS A 280 -12.28 28.18 -6.99
CA LYS A 280 -12.29 28.56 -5.56
C LYS A 280 -10.88 28.48 -4.98
N TRP A 281 -10.14 27.43 -5.32
CA TRP A 281 -8.77 27.25 -4.89
C TRP A 281 -7.84 28.35 -5.45
N GLN A 282 -8.01 28.76 -6.71
CA GLN A 282 -7.30 29.89 -7.30
C GLN A 282 -7.66 31.24 -6.65
N GLN A 283 -8.93 31.43 -6.23
CA GLN A 283 -9.37 32.64 -5.53
C GLN A 283 -8.84 32.73 -4.10
N GLU A 284 -8.89 31.63 -3.35
CA GLU A 284 -8.32 31.52 -2.00
C GLU A 284 -6.77 31.53 -2.04
N SER A 285 -6.20 31.28 -3.22
CA SER A 285 -4.75 31.31 -3.47
C SER A 285 -4.22 32.58 -4.12
N GLY A 286 -5.09 33.55 -4.45
CA GLY A 286 -4.69 34.86 -4.96
C GLY A 286 -3.93 35.67 -3.90
N PRO A 287 -3.15 36.69 -4.30
CA PRO A 287 -2.44 37.53 -3.32
C PRO A 287 -3.48 38.21 -2.42
N GLY A 288 -3.52 37.78 -1.16
CA GLY A 288 -4.09 38.60 -0.11
C GLY A 288 -3.32 39.91 -0.08
N VAL A 289 -4.06 41.01 -0.09
CA VAL A 289 -3.58 42.35 0.27
C VAL A 289 -2.78 42.29 1.56
#